data_AF-A0AAP7CCD8-F1
#
_entry.id   AF-A0AAP7CCD8-F1
#
_cell.length_a   1.000
_cell.length_b   1.000
_cell.length_c   1.000
_cell.angle_alpha   90.00
_cell.angle_beta   90.00
_cell.angle_gamma   90.00
#
_symmetry.space_group_name_H-M   'P 1'
#
loop_
_entity.id
_entity.type
_entity.pdbx_description
1 polymer ?
#
loop_
_entity_poly.entity_id
_entity_poly.type
_entity_poly.pdbx_seq_one_letter_code
_entity_poly.pdbx_strand_id
1 'polypeptide(L)'
;MDKLILYEPLTFSPEHAIGITYRASPLAGFLLVVGLVGCSPEATEPADSAPAEEVTQEAAAEEAPAEETPADDVPQEYKSALKKAKLYSDTMHMSKAGIYNQLTSDYGEQFSAEAAQYAIDNVEADWKENALQKAITYQKDLAMSPSAIRDQLVSSHGEKFTEEEADYAIANLPE
;
A
#
# COMPACT_ATOMS: atom_id res chain seq x y z
N MET A 1 -26.58 21.65 -45.18
CA MET A 1 -25.15 21.75 -45.56
C MET A 1 -24.34 21.59 -44.29
N ASP A 2 -24.09 20.34 -43.90
CA ASP A 2 -23.31 20.00 -42.71
C ASP A 2 -21.83 20.23 -42.97
N LYS A 3 -21.20 21.04 -42.12
CA LYS A 3 -19.75 21.21 -42.10
C LYS A 3 -19.13 19.98 -41.43
N LEU A 4 -18.55 19.11 -42.25
CA LEU A 4 -17.61 18.08 -41.82
C LEU A 4 -16.37 18.77 -41.21
N ILE A 5 -16.21 18.63 -39.90
CA ILE A 5 -14.94 18.97 -39.22
C ILE A 5 -14.02 17.78 -39.45
N LEU A 6 -13.06 17.94 -40.36
CA LEU A 6 -11.95 17.02 -40.54
C LEU A 6 -10.99 17.22 -39.36
N TYR A 7 -10.88 16.22 -38.50
CA TYR A 7 -9.81 16.13 -37.51
C TYR A 7 -8.53 15.70 -38.22
N GLU A 8 -7.50 16.55 -38.20
CA GLU A 8 -6.14 16.16 -38.56
C GLU A 8 -5.50 15.40 -37.38
N PRO A 9 -4.77 14.29 -37.62
CA PRO A 9 -4.09 13.58 -36.55
C PRO A 9 -2.87 14.40 -36.06
N LEU A 10 -2.80 14.61 -34.75
CA LEU A 10 -1.62 15.18 -34.09
C LEU A 10 -0.42 14.26 -34.30
N THR A 11 0.56 14.71 -35.07
CA THR A 11 1.84 14.04 -35.22
C THR A 11 2.68 14.25 -33.97
N PHE A 12 2.92 13.16 -33.23
CA PHE A 12 3.81 13.12 -32.07
C PHE A 12 5.27 13.27 -32.53
N SER A 13 5.89 14.42 -32.24
CA SER A 13 7.30 14.70 -32.53
C SER A 13 8.19 14.22 -31.38
N PRO A 14 9.14 13.29 -31.59
CA PRO A 14 9.96 12.73 -30.52
C PRO A 14 11.28 13.50 -30.38
N GLU A 15 11.28 14.70 -29.82
CA GLU A 15 12.53 15.46 -29.57
C GLU A 15 12.67 16.01 -28.15
N HIS A 16 12.34 15.23 -27.11
CA HIS A 16 12.81 15.49 -25.74
C HIS A 16 13.25 14.19 -25.05
N ALA A 17 14.37 13.63 -25.50
CA ALA A 17 15.09 12.60 -24.76
C ALA A 17 15.85 13.29 -23.60
N ILE A 18 15.30 13.20 -22.39
CA ILE A 18 16.01 13.54 -21.16
C ILE A 18 17.06 12.44 -20.94
N GLY A 19 18.34 12.78 -21.13
CA GLY A 19 19.45 11.85 -20.99
C GLY A 19 19.66 11.41 -19.54
N ILE A 20 19.31 10.17 -19.24
CA ILE A 20 19.81 9.47 -18.05
C ILE A 20 21.16 8.86 -18.42
N THR A 21 22.25 9.54 -18.06
CA THR A 21 23.61 9.01 -18.18
C THR A 21 23.83 7.94 -17.11
N TYR A 22 23.66 6.68 -17.47
CA TYR A 22 24.14 5.55 -16.67
C TYR A 22 25.67 5.54 -16.68
N ARG A 23 26.32 5.89 -15.56
CA ARG A 23 27.74 5.60 -15.35
C ARG A 23 27.86 4.13 -14.93
N ALA A 24 28.21 3.28 -15.88
CA ALA A 24 28.65 1.92 -15.61
C ALA A 24 29.87 1.95 -14.66
N SER A 25 29.73 1.38 -13.47
CA SER A 25 30.86 1.13 -12.56
C SER A 25 31.56 -0.15 -13.00
N PRO A 26 32.89 -0.17 -13.21
CA PRO A 26 33.58 -1.41 -13.53
C PRO A 26 33.69 -2.28 -12.27
N LEU A 27 33.01 -3.42 -12.28
CA LEU A 27 33.30 -4.53 -11.39
C LEU A 27 34.75 -4.99 -11.66
N ALA A 28 35.65 -4.65 -10.74
CA ALA A 28 37.03 -5.09 -10.75
C ALA A 28 37.07 -6.62 -10.58
N GLY A 29 37.73 -7.28 -11.53
CA GLY A 29 37.87 -8.72 -11.56
C GLY A 29 38.75 -9.27 -10.44
N PHE A 30 38.39 -10.45 -9.97
CA PHE A 30 39.33 -11.35 -9.31
C PHE A 30 39.48 -12.61 -10.15
N LEU A 31 40.70 -12.77 -10.66
CA LEU A 31 41.18 -13.85 -11.51
C LEU A 31 41.52 -15.03 -10.58
N LEU A 32 40.80 -16.14 -10.67
CA LEU A 32 41.23 -17.39 -10.02
C LEU A 32 41.34 -18.52 -11.05
N VAL A 33 42.50 -19.15 -10.96
CA VAL A 33 43.19 -20.01 -11.92
C VAL A 33 42.43 -21.29 -12.27
N VAL A 34 42.53 -21.67 -13.55
CA VAL A 34 42.06 -22.92 -14.16
C VAL A 34 42.83 -24.12 -13.59
N GLY A 35 42.11 -25.11 -13.05
CA GLY A 35 42.59 -26.47 -12.81
C GLY A 35 41.70 -27.48 -13.54
N LEU A 36 42.20 -28.04 -14.64
CA LEU A 36 41.63 -29.18 -15.37
C LEU A 36 41.75 -30.45 -14.52
N VAL A 37 40.70 -31.30 -14.52
CA VAL A 37 40.73 -32.77 -14.76
C VAL A 37 39.42 -33.41 -14.27
N GLY A 38 38.79 -34.22 -15.12
CA GLY A 38 37.96 -35.36 -14.68
C GLY A 38 36.51 -35.37 -15.16
N CYS A 39 36.27 -36.01 -16.31
CA CYS A 39 34.95 -36.42 -16.80
C CYS A 39 34.71 -37.91 -16.46
N SER A 40 33.62 -38.26 -15.76
CA SER A 40 32.81 -39.47 -16.01
C SER A 40 31.68 -39.69 -14.98
N PRO A 41 30.63 -40.47 -15.32
CA PRO A 41 29.27 -40.26 -14.83
C PRO A 41 28.75 -41.33 -13.84
N GLU A 42 27.51 -41.09 -13.40
CA GLU A 42 26.46 -42.08 -13.13
C GLU A 42 26.20 -42.55 -11.69
N ALA A 43 24.90 -42.73 -11.44
CA ALA A 43 24.23 -43.55 -10.43
C ALA A 43 23.77 -42.91 -9.10
N THR A 44 22.44 -42.78 -9.03
CA THR A 44 21.58 -43.35 -7.98
C THR A 44 21.29 -42.51 -6.73
N GLU A 45 19.98 -42.38 -6.48
CA GLU A 45 19.32 -41.80 -5.28
C GLU A 45 19.76 -42.47 -3.97
N PRO A 46 19.45 -41.87 -2.81
CA PRO A 46 18.19 -42.28 -2.16
C PRO A 46 17.42 -41.16 -1.45
N ALA A 47 16.12 -41.39 -1.32
CA ALA A 47 15.27 -40.83 -0.29
C ALA A 47 15.73 -41.28 1.11
N ASP A 48 15.77 -40.37 2.08
CA ASP A 48 15.62 -40.71 3.50
C ASP A 48 15.12 -39.50 4.31
N SER A 49 14.37 -39.82 5.35
CA SER A 49 13.46 -38.96 6.12
C SER A 49 14.10 -38.32 7.37
N ALA A 50 13.40 -37.28 7.84
CA ALA A 50 13.30 -36.79 9.24
C ALA A 50 14.35 -35.76 9.73
N PRO A 51 14.06 -34.94 10.78
CA PRO A 51 12.78 -34.59 11.44
C PRO A 51 12.56 -33.06 11.61
N ALA A 52 11.42 -32.71 12.21
CA ALA A 52 10.98 -31.38 12.62
C ALA A 52 11.79 -30.73 13.76
N GLU A 53 11.95 -29.40 13.70
CA GLU A 53 12.06 -28.43 14.80
C GLU A 53 11.52 -27.09 14.24
N GLU A 54 10.33 -26.62 14.61
CA GLU A 54 10.04 -25.71 15.74
C GLU A 54 10.94 -24.47 15.79
N VAL A 55 10.46 -23.33 15.27
CA VAL A 55 10.77 -21.99 15.81
C VAL A 55 9.50 -21.15 15.78
N THR A 56 8.80 -21.19 16.90
CA THR A 56 8.03 -20.09 17.44
C THR A 56 8.92 -18.85 17.57
N GLN A 57 8.55 -17.76 16.92
CA GLN A 57 8.98 -16.41 17.30
C GLN A 57 7.77 -15.49 17.32
N GLU A 58 7.11 -15.56 18.47
CA GLU A 58 6.28 -14.55 19.08
C GLU A 58 7.16 -13.32 19.35
N ALA A 59 7.16 -12.38 18.40
CA ALA A 59 7.64 -11.03 18.66
C ALA A 59 6.52 -10.30 19.40
N ALA A 60 6.56 -10.41 20.74
CA ALA A 60 5.88 -9.51 21.64
C ALA A 60 6.30 -8.08 21.27
N ALA A 61 5.41 -7.38 20.58
CA ALA A 61 5.44 -5.94 20.47
C ALA A 61 5.25 -5.41 21.90
N GLU A 62 6.36 -4.98 22.47
CA GLU A 62 6.45 -4.19 23.68
C GLU A 62 5.62 -2.91 23.44
N GLU A 63 4.37 -2.93 23.91
CA GLU A 63 3.54 -1.73 24.07
C GLU A 63 4.26 -0.83 25.08
N ALA A 64 5.04 0.11 24.54
CA ALA A 64 5.49 1.26 25.28
C ALA A 64 4.26 2.05 25.78
N PRO A 65 4.25 2.54 27.02
CA PRO A 65 3.11 3.27 27.56
C PRO A 65 2.85 4.51 26.69
N ALA A 66 1.63 4.63 26.18
CA ALA A 66 1.14 5.90 25.66
C ALA A 66 1.27 6.95 26.78
N GLU A 67 2.23 7.87 26.66
CA GLU A 67 2.26 9.06 27.48
C GLU A 67 1.01 9.88 27.14
N GLU A 68 0.01 9.82 28.03
CA GLU A 68 -1.09 10.79 28.04
C GLU A 68 -0.52 12.17 28.36
N THR A 69 -0.17 12.91 27.31
CA THR A 69 0.10 14.33 27.42
C THR A 69 -1.20 15.07 27.74
N PRO A 70 -1.20 16.02 28.70
CA PRO A 70 -2.41 16.76 29.06
C PRO A 70 -2.94 17.52 27.83
N ALA A 71 -4.26 17.41 27.60
CA ALA A 71 -4.97 17.89 26.41
C ALA A 71 -4.77 19.38 26.04
N ASP A 72 -4.17 20.19 26.92
CA ASP A 72 -3.92 21.61 26.68
C ASP A 72 -2.67 21.91 25.83
N ASP A 73 -1.72 20.97 25.67
CA ASP A 73 -0.48 21.21 24.92
C ASP A 73 -0.28 20.28 23.71
N VAL A 74 -1.36 19.95 23.01
CA VAL A 74 -1.26 19.19 21.76
C VAL A 74 -0.62 20.08 20.67
N PRO A 75 0.48 19.64 20.01
CA PRO A 75 1.16 20.39 18.96
C PRO A 75 0.24 20.78 17.79
N GLN A 76 0.54 21.90 17.13
CA GLN A 76 -0.25 22.37 15.98
C GLN A 76 -0.25 21.38 14.81
N GLU A 77 0.86 20.68 14.61
CA GLU A 77 0.96 19.63 13.58
C GLU A 77 -0.07 18.52 13.82
N TYR A 78 -0.23 18.07 15.07
CA TYR A 78 -1.14 16.99 15.45
C TYR A 78 -2.60 17.39 15.25
N LYS A 79 -2.93 18.64 15.61
CA LYS A 79 -4.25 19.24 15.34
C LYS A 79 -4.53 19.32 13.83
N SER A 80 -3.51 19.59 13.02
CA SER A 80 -3.63 19.68 11.56
C SER A 80 -3.81 18.30 10.94
N ALA A 81 -3.02 17.31 11.38
CA ALA A 81 -3.15 15.92 10.98
C ALA A 81 -4.53 15.35 11.32
N LEU A 82 -5.05 15.62 12.52
CA LEU A 82 -6.40 15.19 12.92
C LEU A 82 -7.49 15.79 12.01
N LYS A 83 -7.39 17.08 11.67
CA LYS A 83 -8.33 17.71 10.72
C LYS A 83 -8.28 17.07 9.34
N LYS A 84 -7.08 16.70 8.87
CA LYS A 84 -6.89 16.02 7.58
C LYS A 84 -7.41 14.59 7.62
N ALA A 85 -7.15 13.85 8.69
CA ALA A 85 -7.71 12.51 8.91
C ALA A 85 -9.23 12.52 8.83
N LYS A 86 -9.87 13.47 9.54
CA LYS A 86 -11.32 13.67 9.47
C LYS A 86 -11.80 13.97 8.05
N LEU A 87 -11.13 14.88 7.35
CA LEU A 87 -11.48 15.20 5.96
C LEU A 87 -11.42 13.97 5.04
N TYR A 88 -10.36 13.16 5.15
CA TYR A 88 -10.20 11.96 4.32
C TYR A 88 -11.22 10.88 4.66
N SER A 89 -11.55 10.70 5.94
CA SER A 89 -12.67 9.84 6.34
C SER A 89 -13.98 10.33 5.74
N ASP A 90 -14.35 11.59 5.98
CA ASP A 90 -15.66 12.15 5.65
C ASP A 90 -15.90 12.29 4.14
N THR A 91 -14.85 12.50 3.34
CA THR A 91 -14.99 12.83 1.90
C THR A 91 -14.49 11.73 0.98
N MET A 92 -13.48 10.97 1.41
CA MET A 92 -12.86 9.93 0.58
C MET A 92 -13.12 8.53 1.12
N HIS A 93 -13.79 8.40 2.28
CA HIS A 93 -14.16 7.13 2.88
C HIS A 93 -12.98 6.16 2.96
N MET A 94 -11.82 6.69 3.36
CA MET A 94 -10.59 5.91 3.43
C MET A 94 -10.58 5.03 4.69
N SER A 95 -9.83 3.93 4.62
CA SER A 95 -9.58 3.09 5.80
C SER A 95 -8.66 3.79 6.79
N LYS A 96 -8.63 3.30 8.04
CA LYS A 96 -7.68 3.74 9.06
C LYS A 96 -6.23 3.69 8.57
N ALA A 97 -5.81 2.56 7.99
CA ALA A 97 -4.47 2.38 7.46
C ALA A 97 -4.20 3.26 6.22
N GLY A 98 -5.20 3.45 5.36
CA GLY A 98 -5.12 4.33 4.20
C GLY A 98 -4.88 5.78 4.60
N ILE A 99 -5.61 6.28 5.60
CA ILE A 99 -5.45 7.64 6.12
C ILE A 99 -4.06 7.81 6.73
N TYR A 100 -3.58 6.87 7.55
CA TYR A 100 -2.24 6.93 8.12
C TYR A 100 -1.18 7.11 7.02
N ASN A 101 -1.20 6.21 6.02
CA ASN A 101 -0.25 6.26 4.91
C ASN A 101 -0.34 7.58 4.13
N GLN A 102 -1.55 8.12 3.94
CA GLN A 102 -1.75 9.39 3.25
C GLN A 102 -1.18 10.57 4.03
N LEU A 103 -1.32 10.56 5.36
CA LEU A 103 -0.78 11.59 6.23
C LEU A 103 0.75 11.58 6.26
N THR A 104 1.37 10.40 6.22
CA THR A 104 2.84 10.26 6.31
C THR A 104 3.56 10.23 4.95
N SER A 105 2.83 10.08 3.85
CA SER A 105 3.41 9.93 2.51
C SER A 105 4.22 11.17 2.10
N ASP A 106 5.40 10.94 1.52
CA ASP A 106 6.24 11.97 0.88
C ASP A 106 5.54 12.72 -0.26
N TYR A 107 4.51 12.10 -0.83
CA TYR A 107 3.68 12.67 -1.90
C TYR A 107 2.29 13.14 -1.39
N GLY A 108 2.03 12.99 -0.10
CA GLY A 108 0.77 13.31 0.55
C GLY A 108 0.87 14.57 1.41
N GLU A 109 0.57 14.42 2.70
CA GLU A 109 0.58 15.54 3.65
C GLU A 109 1.92 15.71 4.39
N GLN A 110 2.79 14.70 4.36
CA GLN A 110 4.15 14.72 4.93
C GLN A 110 4.20 15.07 6.43
N PHE A 111 3.16 14.71 7.19
CA PHE A 111 3.18 14.82 8.65
C PHE A 111 4.15 13.82 9.26
N SER A 112 4.67 14.15 10.44
CA SER A 112 5.40 13.20 11.27
C SER A 112 4.56 11.95 11.56
N ALA A 113 5.23 10.81 11.74
CA ALA A 113 4.57 9.54 12.05
C ALA A 113 3.77 9.62 13.35
N GLU A 114 4.27 10.39 14.32
CA GLU A 114 3.63 10.61 15.61
C GLU A 114 2.38 11.49 15.48
N ALA A 115 2.41 12.54 14.65
CA ALA A 115 1.23 13.36 14.37
C ALA A 115 0.15 12.57 13.63
N ALA A 116 0.55 11.72 12.67
CA ALA A 116 -0.36 10.84 11.95
C ALA A 116 -0.98 9.78 12.87
N GLN A 117 -0.18 9.17 13.76
CA GLN A 117 -0.67 8.22 14.74
C GLN A 117 -1.67 8.87 15.69
N TYR A 118 -1.32 10.04 16.24
CA TYR A 118 -2.24 10.84 17.05
C TYR A 118 -3.56 11.11 16.30
N ALA A 119 -3.49 11.49 15.03
CA ALA A 119 -4.67 11.74 14.23
C ALA A 119 -5.56 10.49 14.07
N ILE A 120 -4.96 9.33 13.86
CA ILE A 120 -5.66 8.04 13.73
C ILE A 120 -6.30 7.58 15.04
N ASP A 121 -5.65 7.86 16.17
CA ASP A 121 -6.16 7.47 17.49
C ASP A 121 -7.29 8.38 17.96
N ASN A 122 -7.32 9.62 17.48
CA ASN A 122 -8.29 10.64 17.89
C ASN A 122 -9.36 10.96 16.85
N VAL A 123 -9.27 10.40 15.63
CA VAL A 123 -10.32 10.59 14.62
C VAL A 123 -11.52 9.70 14.96
N GLU A 124 -12.66 10.35 15.19
CA GLU A 124 -13.95 9.68 15.35
C GLU A 124 -14.53 9.40 13.96
N ALA A 125 -14.50 8.14 13.55
CA ALA A 125 -15.05 7.68 12.27
C ALA A 125 -15.72 6.32 12.42
N ASP A 126 -16.78 6.09 11.65
CA ASP A 126 -17.34 4.76 11.45
C ASP A 126 -16.61 4.09 10.29
N TRP A 127 -15.64 3.25 10.62
CA TRP A 127 -14.79 2.59 9.62
C TRP A 127 -15.54 1.57 8.77
N LYS A 128 -16.61 0.96 9.33
CA LYS A 128 -17.48 0.06 8.59
C LYS A 128 -18.32 0.83 7.57
N GLU A 129 -18.80 2.01 7.95
CA GLU A 129 -19.47 2.92 7.02
C GLU A 129 -18.52 3.42 5.92
N ASN A 130 -17.28 3.77 6.25
CA ASN A 130 -16.29 4.15 5.24
C ASN A 130 -16.07 3.01 4.23
N ALA A 131 -15.92 1.77 4.70
CA ALA A 131 -15.78 0.61 3.83
C ALA A 131 -17.01 0.43 2.92
N LEU A 132 -18.22 0.59 3.46
CA LEU A 132 -19.47 0.52 2.69
C LEU A 132 -19.54 1.61 1.61
N GLN A 133 -19.25 2.87 1.94
CA GLN A 133 -19.27 3.96 0.97
C GLN A 133 -18.23 3.75 -0.12
N LYS A 134 -17.02 3.28 0.24
CA LYS A 134 -15.98 2.91 -0.74
C LYS A 134 -16.44 1.78 -1.66
N ALA A 135 -17.06 0.74 -1.09
CA ALA A 135 -17.63 -0.37 -1.85
C ALA A 135 -18.69 0.11 -2.85
N ILE A 136 -19.59 1.00 -2.41
CA ILE A 136 -20.62 1.62 -3.25
C ILE A 136 -19.99 2.42 -4.40
N THR A 137 -18.93 3.18 -4.14
CA THR A 137 -18.18 3.90 -5.19
C THR A 137 -17.62 2.93 -6.22
N TYR A 138 -16.95 1.86 -5.80
CA TYR A 138 -16.42 0.85 -6.74
C TYR A 138 -17.50 0.13 -7.53
N GLN A 139 -18.64 -0.18 -6.89
CA GLN A 139 -19.78 -0.77 -7.58
C GLN A 139 -20.34 0.18 -8.65
N LYS A 140 -20.55 1.45 -8.32
CA LYS A 140 -21.20 2.42 -9.22
C LYS A 140 -20.30 2.92 -10.32
N ASP A 141 -19.06 3.28 -9.98
CA ASP A 141 -18.18 4.01 -10.89
C ASP A 141 -17.31 3.06 -11.71
N LEU A 142 -16.98 1.89 -11.14
CA LEU A 142 -16.10 0.91 -11.77
C LEU A 142 -16.81 -0.38 -12.18
N ALA A 143 -18.11 -0.53 -11.88
CA ALA A 143 -18.92 -1.72 -12.18
C ALA A 143 -18.27 -3.03 -11.70
N MET A 144 -17.55 -2.97 -10.58
CA MET A 144 -16.86 -4.12 -10.01
C MET A 144 -17.85 -5.12 -9.38
N SER A 145 -17.51 -6.41 -9.44
CA SER A 145 -18.30 -7.44 -8.74
C SER A 145 -18.08 -7.37 -7.22
N PRO A 146 -19.03 -7.85 -6.40
CA PRO A 146 -18.86 -7.86 -4.94
C PRO A 146 -17.56 -8.54 -4.46
N SER A 147 -17.16 -9.66 -5.10
CA SER A 147 -15.90 -10.33 -4.78
C SER A 147 -14.68 -9.45 -5.10
N ALA A 148 -14.66 -8.80 -6.26
CA ALA A 148 -13.54 -7.93 -6.64
C ALA A 148 -13.48 -6.69 -5.74
N ILE A 149 -14.63 -6.16 -5.32
CA ILE A 149 -14.72 -5.07 -4.35
C ILE A 149 -14.12 -5.51 -3.02
N ARG A 150 -14.50 -6.68 -2.50
CA ARG A 150 -13.96 -7.22 -1.25
C ARG A 150 -12.43 -7.31 -1.29
N ASP A 151 -11.90 -7.91 -2.34
CA ASP A 151 -10.46 -8.10 -2.53
C ASP A 151 -9.73 -6.75 -2.61
N GLN A 152 -10.34 -5.76 -3.29
CA GLN A 152 -9.79 -4.41 -3.39
C GLN A 152 -9.81 -3.67 -2.04
N LEU A 153 -10.86 -3.83 -1.24
CA LEU A 153 -10.98 -3.20 0.08
C LEU A 153 -9.88 -3.69 1.02
N VAL A 154 -9.61 -5.00 1.06
CA VAL A 154 -8.60 -5.59 1.97
C VAL A 154 -7.18 -5.57 1.40
N SER A 155 -7.03 -5.30 0.10
CA SER A 155 -5.74 -5.36 -0.58
C SER A 155 -4.69 -4.49 0.11
N SER A 156 -3.51 -5.08 0.33
CA SER A 156 -2.33 -4.37 0.86
C SER A 156 -1.80 -3.27 -0.05
N HIS A 157 -2.22 -3.24 -1.31
CA HIS A 157 -1.90 -2.17 -2.27
C HIS A 157 -3.13 -1.32 -2.63
N GLY A 158 -4.30 -1.69 -2.10
CA GLY A 158 -5.57 -1.00 -2.31
C GLY A 158 -5.95 -0.18 -1.08
N GLU A 159 -7.16 -0.41 -0.59
CA GLU A 159 -7.74 0.43 0.47
C GLU A 159 -7.31 0.01 1.88
N LYS A 160 -6.79 -1.20 2.10
CA LYS A 160 -6.30 -1.69 3.40
C LYS A 160 -7.32 -1.61 4.55
N PHE A 161 -8.60 -1.81 4.24
CA PHE A 161 -9.61 -2.10 5.27
C PHE A 161 -9.33 -3.45 5.94
N THR A 162 -9.81 -3.62 7.16
CA THR A 162 -9.83 -4.93 7.81
C THR A 162 -10.80 -5.87 7.10
N GLU A 163 -10.62 -7.19 7.28
CA GLU A 163 -11.54 -8.16 6.71
C GLU A 163 -12.97 -7.96 7.22
N GLU A 164 -13.15 -7.63 8.50
CA GLU A 164 -14.45 -7.39 9.11
C GLU A 164 -15.18 -6.17 8.51
N GLU A 165 -14.45 -5.09 8.20
CA GLU A 165 -14.99 -3.90 7.57
C GLU A 165 -15.39 -4.18 6.11
N ALA A 166 -14.55 -4.91 5.38
CA ALA A 166 -14.85 -5.30 4.00
C ALA A 166 -16.05 -6.27 3.93
N ASP A 167 -16.11 -7.26 4.84
CA ASP A 167 -17.22 -8.21 4.91
C ASP A 167 -18.53 -7.50 5.25
N TYR A 168 -18.49 -6.54 6.20
CA TYR A 168 -19.63 -5.68 6.47
C TYR A 168 -20.05 -4.89 5.22
N ALA A 169 -19.10 -4.28 4.51
CA ALA A 169 -19.40 -3.50 3.31
C ALA A 169 -20.10 -4.36 2.24
N ILE A 170 -19.61 -5.56 1.96
CA ILE A 170 -20.21 -6.46 0.98
C ILE A 170 -21.61 -6.92 1.40
N ALA A 171 -21.80 -7.24 2.69
CA ALA A 171 -23.09 -7.67 3.20
C ALA A 171 -24.18 -6.58 3.14
N ASN A 172 -23.78 -5.31 3.01
CA ASN A 172 -24.67 -4.16 2.98
C ASN A 172 -24.65 -3.41 1.64
N LEU A 173 -24.00 -3.96 0.60
CA LEU A 173 -24.03 -3.37 -0.74
C LEU A 173 -25.47 -3.34 -1.29
N PRO A 174 -25.88 -2.25 -1.96
CA PRO A 174 -27.16 -2.21 -2.64
C PRO A 174 -27.14 -3.13 -3.87
N GLU A 175 -28.29 -3.71 -4.17
CA GLU A 175 -28.56 -4.54 -5.36
C GLU A 175 -28.60 -3.70 -6.66
#